data_AF-A0A2T2PRA1-F1
#
_entry.id   AF-A0A2T2PRA1-F1
#
_cell.length_a   1.000
_cell.length_b   1.000
_cell.length_c   1.000
_cell.angle_alpha   90.00
_cell.angle_beta   90.00
_cell.angle_gamma   90.00
#
_symmetry.space_group_name_H-M   'P 1'
#
loop_
_entity.id
_entity.type
_entity.pdbx_description
1 polymer ?
#
loop_
_entity_poly.entity_id
_entity_poly.type
_entity_poly.pdbx_seq_one_letter_code
_entity_poly.pdbx_strand_id
1 'polypeptide(L)'
;MAGVLIGLAAALAGCQREERQLRLDPPVADALDKIALMPNRIGGAPPEVYFKLGKPYEANAYNLSQGKRLYTWFGCKSCHGDGQGGSGPAFLDGWWYYGPELVSIFASIRDGRPHGMPMFGDKMTTDQIWQLAGYVQTIGSYEGQTAAPSRNDEKQARPAENRAPAKLLFDEGPSPVHLDQGPTP
;
A
#
# COMPACT_ATOMS: atom_id res chain seq x y z
N MET A 1 20.65 17.43 54.08
CA MET A 1 20.12 16.20 53.46
C MET A 1 18.78 16.59 52.84
N ALA A 2 18.81 17.07 51.59
CA ALA A 2 18.36 16.33 50.40
C ALA A 2 16.83 16.17 50.34
N GLY A 3 16.18 17.09 49.65
CA GLY A 3 14.74 17.08 49.37
C GLY A 3 14.44 17.95 48.16
N VAL A 4 15.14 17.70 47.05
CA VAL A 4 15.00 18.43 45.79
C VAL A 4 14.07 17.62 44.87
N LEU A 5 12.93 18.24 44.56
CA LEU A 5 12.25 18.21 43.26
C LEU A 5 12.32 16.89 42.47
N ILE A 6 11.38 15.97 42.70
CA ILE A 6 10.99 15.03 41.64
C ILE A 6 9.90 15.72 40.82
N GLY A 7 10.38 16.49 39.85
CA GLY A 7 9.57 17.22 38.89
C GLY A 7 8.81 16.30 37.94
N LEU A 8 7.67 16.83 37.50
CA LEU A 8 6.89 16.40 36.34
C LEU A 8 7.81 15.98 35.17
N ALA A 9 7.87 14.69 34.85
CA ALA A 9 8.53 14.20 33.64
C ALA A 9 7.71 13.11 32.93
N ALA A 10 6.38 13.16 33.01
CA ALA A 10 5.49 12.19 32.36
C ALA A 10 4.63 12.81 31.23
N ALA A 11 5.09 13.87 30.56
CA ALA A 11 4.25 14.66 29.64
C ALA A 11 4.79 14.82 28.21
N LEU A 12 5.65 13.94 27.69
CA LEU A 12 6.16 14.07 26.30
C LEU A 12 6.17 12.79 25.46
N ALA A 13 5.56 11.68 25.90
CA ALA A 13 5.17 10.61 24.97
C ALA A 13 3.90 11.02 24.21
N GLY A 14 3.91 12.20 23.59
CA GLY A 14 2.88 12.59 22.64
C GLY A 14 3.00 11.66 21.44
N CYS A 15 1.92 10.94 21.10
CA CYS A 15 1.82 10.19 19.87
C CYS A 15 2.40 11.04 18.73
N GLN A 16 3.49 10.60 18.11
CA GLN A 16 4.04 11.30 16.96
C GLN A 16 2.92 11.37 15.91
N ARG A 17 2.33 12.55 15.74
CA ARG A 17 1.29 12.77 14.76
C ARG A 17 1.98 12.71 13.41
N GLU A 18 1.69 11.64 12.69
CA GLU A 18 2.24 11.42 11.36
C GLU A 18 2.00 12.63 10.45
N GLU A 19 3.06 13.10 9.80
CA GLU A 19 3.03 14.29 8.96
C GLU A 19 2.15 14.04 7.72
N ARG A 20 1.20 14.94 7.48
CA ARG A 20 0.27 14.86 6.35
C ARG A 20 0.69 15.85 5.29
N GLN A 21 1.40 15.38 4.27
CA GLN A 21 1.69 16.17 3.09
C GLN A 21 0.48 16.10 2.13
N LEU A 22 -0.24 17.21 1.97
CA LEU A 22 -1.47 17.28 1.17
C LEU A 22 -1.21 17.46 -0.34
N ARG A 23 0.02 17.82 -0.71
CA ARG A 23 0.46 17.95 -2.11
C ARG A 23 1.95 17.66 -2.18
N LEU A 24 2.32 16.73 -3.04
CA LEU A 24 3.70 16.41 -3.33
C LEU A 24 4.34 17.52 -4.17
N ASP A 25 5.59 17.87 -3.88
CA ASP A 25 6.34 18.85 -4.67
C ASP A 25 6.58 18.34 -6.10
N PRO A 26 6.42 19.17 -7.15
CA PRO A 26 6.54 18.70 -8.53
C PRO A 26 7.86 17.98 -8.87
N PRO A 27 9.04 18.42 -8.40
CA PRO A 27 10.29 17.68 -8.64
C PRO A 27 10.33 16.32 -7.94
N VAL A 28 9.69 16.20 -6.78
CA VAL A 28 9.58 14.93 -6.04
C VAL A 28 8.63 13.99 -6.79
N ALA A 29 7.54 14.52 -7.34
CA ALA A 29 6.60 13.76 -8.16
C ALA A 29 7.26 13.18 -9.42
N ASP A 30 8.00 14.00 -10.16
CA ASP A 30 8.75 13.55 -11.35
C ASP A 30 9.80 12.49 -10.98
N ALA A 31 10.51 12.66 -9.87
CA ALA A 31 11.47 11.67 -9.39
C ALA A 31 10.81 10.35 -8.97
N LEU A 32 9.60 10.39 -8.39
CA LEU A 32 8.81 9.22 -8.04
C LEU A 32 8.27 8.45 -9.25
N ASP A 33 8.12 9.12 -10.40
CA ASP A 33 7.65 8.48 -11.64
C ASP A 33 8.78 7.68 -12.35
N LYS A 34 10.03 8.01 -12.05
CA LYS A 34 11.23 7.38 -12.64
C LYS A 34 11.58 6.05 -11.94
N ILE A 35 10.66 5.10 -12.01
CA ILE A 35 10.86 3.75 -11.48
C ILE A 35 11.78 2.90 -12.37
N ALA A 36 12.53 1.97 -11.75
CA ALA A 36 13.35 1.01 -12.46
C ALA A 36 12.70 -0.38 -12.38
N LEU A 37 12.28 -0.92 -13.52
CA LEU A 37 11.75 -2.28 -13.63
C LEU A 37 12.80 -3.22 -14.21
N MET A 38 12.71 -4.49 -13.84
CA MET A 38 13.48 -5.54 -14.51
C MET A 38 13.03 -5.69 -15.98
N PRO A 39 13.86 -6.25 -16.87
CA PRO A 39 13.52 -6.40 -18.30
C PRO A 39 12.23 -7.19 -18.56
N ASN A 40 11.91 -8.16 -17.70
CA ASN A 40 10.66 -8.94 -17.74
C ASN A 40 9.44 -8.16 -17.22
N ARG A 41 9.61 -6.95 -16.68
CA ARG A 41 8.57 -6.11 -16.04
C ARG A 41 7.85 -6.77 -14.86
N ILE A 42 8.48 -7.80 -14.29
CA ILE A 42 8.09 -8.48 -13.06
C ILE A 42 9.14 -8.07 -12.03
N GLY A 43 8.73 -7.26 -11.07
CA GLY A 43 9.66 -6.74 -10.08
C GLY A 43 10.44 -5.49 -10.49
N GLY A 44 11.08 -4.87 -9.49
CA GLY A 44 11.93 -3.71 -9.71
C GLY A 44 12.45 -3.06 -8.43
N ALA A 45 13.00 -1.86 -8.58
CA ALA A 45 13.42 -1.03 -7.45
C ALA A 45 12.70 0.34 -7.48
N PRO A 46 12.12 0.78 -6.35
CA PRO A 46 11.67 2.15 -6.20
C PRO A 46 12.81 3.15 -6.41
N PRO A 47 12.52 4.39 -6.85
CA PRO A 47 13.54 5.43 -7.04
C PRO A 47 14.13 5.86 -5.70
N GLU A 48 15.35 6.39 -5.70
CA GLU A 48 16.05 6.82 -4.47
C GLU A 48 15.23 7.80 -3.61
N VAL A 49 14.45 8.68 -4.24
CA VAL A 49 13.58 9.64 -3.54
C VAL A 49 12.54 8.95 -2.66
N TYR A 50 12.07 7.75 -3.03
CA TYR A 50 11.12 6.97 -2.25
C TYR A 50 11.69 6.59 -0.88
N PHE A 51 12.97 6.19 -0.84
CA PHE A 51 13.66 5.86 0.40
C PHE A 51 13.97 7.10 1.24
N LYS A 52 14.35 8.21 0.59
CA LYS A 52 14.60 9.50 1.26
C LYS A 52 13.36 10.08 1.94
N LEU A 53 12.18 9.83 1.40
CA LEU A 53 10.90 10.20 2.01
C LEU A 53 10.48 9.28 3.17
N GLY A 54 11.27 8.24 3.49
CA GLY A 54 10.95 7.31 4.57
C GLY A 54 9.86 6.30 4.21
N LYS A 55 9.76 5.88 2.95
CA LYS A 55 8.77 4.89 2.48
C LYS A 55 7.32 5.27 2.81
N PRO A 56 6.87 6.47 2.43
CA PRO A 56 5.62 7.02 2.94
C PRO A 56 4.38 6.24 2.47
N TYR A 57 4.48 5.38 1.46
CA TYR A 57 3.31 4.66 0.93
C TYR A 57 3.12 3.26 1.52
N GLU A 58 4.04 2.76 2.35
CA GLU A 58 3.92 1.44 3.02
C GLU A 58 3.29 1.54 4.41
N ALA A 59 3.66 2.56 5.19
CA ALA A 59 3.29 2.64 6.61
C ALA A 59 2.44 3.85 6.98
N ASN A 60 2.31 4.84 6.08
CA ASN A 60 1.61 6.07 6.42
C ASN A 60 0.09 5.92 6.31
N ALA A 61 -0.58 6.13 7.43
CA ALA A 61 -2.01 5.89 7.52
C ALA A 61 -2.84 6.83 6.66
N TYR A 62 -2.36 8.06 6.45
CA TYR A 62 -2.99 8.99 5.52
C TYR A 62 -2.89 8.47 4.09
N ASN A 63 -1.69 8.07 3.63
CA ASN A 63 -1.49 7.56 2.28
C ASN A 63 -2.30 6.29 2.01
N LEU A 64 -2.30 5.33 2.93
CA LEU A 64 -3.11 4.12 2.80
C LEU A 64 -4.61 4.42 2.78
N SER A 65 -5.08 5.39 3.58
CA SER A 65 -6.48 5.81 3.54
C SER A 65 -6.86 6.47 2.22
N GLN A 66 -5.95 7.24 1.59
CA GLN A 66 -6.17 7.77 0.25
C GLN A 66 -6.20 6.64 -0.78
N GLY A 67 -5.26 5.69 -0.70
CA GLY A 67 -5.23 4.51 -1.56
C GLY A 67 -6.55 3.73 -1.54
N LYS A 68 -7.09 3.48 -0.35
CA LYS A 68 -8.41 2.84 -0.21
C LYS A 68 -9.53 3.61 -0.89
N ARG A 69 -9.55 4.94 -0.76
CA ARG A 69 -10.55 5.79 -1.42
C ARG A 69 -10.42 5.72 -2.93
N LEU A 70 -9.18 5.77 -3.44
CA LEU A 70 -8.88 5.66 -4.87
C LEU A 70 -9.29 4.30 -5.44
N TYR A 71 -9.06 3.22 -4.70
CA TYR A 71 -9.45 1.86 -5.10
C TYR A 71 -10.95 1.76 -5.42
N THR A 72 -11.79 2.36 -4.57
CA THR A 72 -13.24 2.44 -4.81
C THR A 72 -13.57 3.41 -5.94
N TRP A 73 -12.98 4.61 -5.93
CA TRP A 73 -13.35 5.67 -6.87
C TRP A 73 -13.01 5.32 -8.32
N PHE A 74 -11.89 4.66 -8.55
CA PHE A 74 -11.45 4.24 -9.89
C PHE A 74 -11.96 2.84 -10.27
N GLY A 75 -12.86 2.27 -9.48
CA GLY A 75 -13.56 1.03 -9.85
C GLY A 75 -12.70 -0.23 -9.80
N CYS A 76 -11.54 -0.22 -9.13
CA CYS A 76 -10.64 -1.38 -9.02
C CYS A 76 -11.38 -2.61 -8.45
N LYS A 77 -12.30 -2.35 -7.51
CA LYS A 77 -13.18 -3.37 -6.90
C LYS A 77 -14.04 -4.14 -7.92
N SER A 78 -14.36 -3.56 -9.07
CA SER A 78 -15.20 -4.22 -10.08
C SER A 78 -14.55 -5.48 -10.66
N CYS A 79 -13.21 -5.51 -10.75
CA CYS A 79 -12.46 -6.66 -11.27
C CYS A 79 -11.81 -7.48 -10.15
N HIS A 80 -11.28 -6.81 -9.12
CA HIS A 80 -10.46 -7.45 -8.07
C HIS A 80 -11.22 -7.69 -6.76
N GLY A 81 -12.50 -7.33 -6.67
CA GLY A 81 -13.30 -7.42 -5.44
C GLY A 81 -12.66 -6.60 -4.31
N ASP A 82 -12.81 -7.06 -3.07
CA ASP A 82 -12.07 -6.49 -1.93
C ASP A 82 -10.66 -7.10 -1.78
N GLY A 83 -10.09 -7.67 -2.86
CA GLY A 83 -8.83 -8.42 -2.87
C GLY A 83 -8.98 -9.90 -3.18
N GLN A 84 -10.21 -10.41 -3.17
CA GLN A 84 -10.54 -11.82 -3.43
C GLN A 84 -10.43 -12.19 -4.92
N GLY A 85 -10.27 -11.21 -5.81
CA GLY A 85 -10.31 -11.41 -7.26
C GLY A 85 -11.72 -11.46 -7.83
N GLY A 86 -11.81 -11.80 -9.11
CA GLY A 86 -13.05 -11.80 -9.89
C GLY A 86 -12.73 -11.97 -11.37
N SER A 87 -13.05 -10.96 -12.19
CA SER A 87 -12.52 -10.90 -13.56
C SER A 87 -11.04 -10.53 -13.61
N GLY A 88 -10.52 -9.90 -12.56
CA GLY A 88 -9.09 -9.69 -12.32
C GLY A 88 -8.55 -10.65 -11.26
N PRO A 89 -7.22 -10.78 -11.14
CA PRO A 89 -6.60 -11.68 -10.17
C PRO A 89 -6.87 -11.29 -8.71
N ALA A 90 -6.81 -12.29 -7.83
CA ALA A 90 -6.82 -12.07 -6.39
C ALA A 90 -5.48 -11.48 -5.92
N PHE A 91 -5.52 -10.77 -4.81
CA PHE A 91 -4.32 -10.31 -4.08
C PHE A 91 -4.10 -11.12 -2.79
N LEU A 92 -5.17 -11.76 -2.31
CA LEU A 92 -5.22 -12.49 -1.04
C LEU A 92 -4.76 -13.94 -1.13
N ASP A 93 -4.43 -14.43 -2.32
CA ASP A 93 -4.00 -15.81 -2.58
C ASP A 93 -2.48 -15.99 -2.57
N GLY A 94 -1.73 -14.89 -2.43
CA GLY A 94 -0.27 -14.87 -2.45
C GLY A 94 0.36 -15.01 -3.83
N TRP A 95 -0.44 -15.03 -4.90
CA TRP A 95 0.03 -15.15 -6.28
C TRP A 95 0.02 -13.80 -6.98
N TRP A 96 1.22 -13.28 -7.29
CA TRP A 96 1.39 -11.98 -7.93
C TRP A 96 2.15 -12.11 -9.25
N TYR A 97 1.42 -12.14 -10.38
CA TYR A 97 1.96 -12.24 -11.74
C TYR A 97 3.12 -11.28 -12.05
N TYR A 98 3.04 -10.07 -11.50
CA TYR A 98 4.00 -9.00 -11.75
C TYR A 98 4.86 -8.65 -10.52
N GLY A 99 4.74 -9.45 -9.45
CA GLY A 99 5.43 -9.26 -8.18
C GLY A 99 4.62 -8.43 -7.16
N PRO A 100 4.74 -8.75 -5.85
CA PRO A 100 4.05 -8.04 -4.77
C PRO A 100 4.77 -6.74 -4.33
N GLU A 101 5.89 -6.44 -4.96
CA GLU A 101 6.71 -5.27 -4.66
C GLU A 101 5.97 -3.99 -5.02
N LEU A 102 6.10 -2.96 -4.18
CA LEU A 102 5.34 -1.72 -4.32
C LEU A 102 5.55 -1.05 -5.69
N VAL A 103 6.78 -1.10 -6.21
CA VAL A 103 7.14 -0.58 -7.54
C VAL A 103 6.44 -1.34 -8.68
N SER A 104 6.27 -2.65 -8.54
CA SER A 104 5.56 -3.47 -9.53
C SER A 104 4.06 -3.19 -9.52
N ILE A 105 3.49 -2.98 -8.34
CA ILE A 105 2.09 -2.60 -8.19
C ILE A 105 1.88 -1.21 -8.81
N PHE A 106 2.74 -0.25 -8.48
CA PHE A 106 2.72 1.09 -9.07
C PHE A 106 2.79 1.02 -10.61
N ALA A 107 3.74 0.26 -11.15
CA ALA A 107 3.88 0.09 -12.60
C ALA A 107 2.63 -0.53 -13.24
N SER A 108 2.06 -1.56 -12.60
CA SER A 108 0.85 -2.22 -13.11
C SER A 108 -0.34 -1.26 -13.17
N ILE A 109 -0.49 -0.38 -12.18
CA ILE A 109 -1.54 0.64 -12.16
C ILE A 109 -1.26 1.74 -13.19
N ARG A 110 -0.03 2.27 -13.22
CA ARG A 110 0.34 3.38 -14.11
C ARG A 110 0.24 2.98 -15.58
N ASP A 111 0.87 1.86 -15.92
CA ASP A 111 1.10 1.44 -17.31
C ASP A 111 0.04 0.43 -17.80
N GLY A 112 -0.80 -0.09 -16.90
CA GLY A 112 -1.71 -1.19 -17.18
C GLY A 112 -0.99 -2.52 -17.36
N ARG A 113 -1.76 -3.59 -17.58
CA ARG A 113 -1.23 -4.93 -17.89
C ARG A 113 -2.04 -5.57 -19.03
N PRO A 114 -1.42 -6.48 -19.82
CA PRO A 114 -2.16 -7.29 -20.79
C PRO A 114 -3.34 -8.02 -20.15
N HIS A 115 -4.28 -8.49 -20.97
CA HIS A 115 -5.46 -9.25 -20.54
C HIS A 115 -6.51 -8.44 -19.74
N GLY A 116 -6.56 -7.12 -19.95
CA GLY A 116 -7.72 -6.31 -19.56
C GLY A 116 -7.54 -5.40 -18.36
N MET A 117 -6.34 -5.30 -17.78
CA MET A 117 -6.04 -4.29 -16.76
C MET A 117 -5.72 -2.94 -17.44
N PRO A 118 -6.59 -1.92 -17.29
CA PRO A 118 -6.38 -0.63 -17.95
C PRO A 118 -5.23 0.16 -17.33
N MET A 119 -4.68 1.10 -18.11
CA MET A 119 -3.68 2.05 -17.62
C MET A 119 -4.34 3.25 -16.93
N PHE A 120 -3.75 3.72 -15.82
CA PHE A 120 -4.26 4.86 -15.05
C PHE A 120 -3.29 6.06 -15.01
N GLY A 121 -2.12 5.98 -15.65
CA GLY A 121 -1.11 7.05 -15.67
C GLY A 121 -1.65 8.42 -16.09
N ASP A 122 -2.61 8.46 -17.03
CA ASP A 122 -3.21 9.70 -17.51
C ASP A 122 -4.47 10.13 -16.71
N LYS A 123 -4.86 9.34 -15.71
CA LYS A 123 -6.09 9.53 -14.92
C LYS A 123 -5.82 9.91 -13.47
N MET A 124 -4.61 9.64 -12.99
CA MET A 124 -4.18 9.85 -11.61
C MET A 124 -2.84 10.59 -11.59
N THR A 125 -2.58 11.32 -10.51
CA THR A 125 -1.23 11.85 -10.26
C THR A 125 -0.30 10.72 -9.80
N THR A 126 1.01 10.91 -9.94
CA THR A 126 2.03 9.96 -9.43
C THR A 126 1.82 9.64 -7.95
N ASP A 127 1.52 10.65 -7.13
CA ASP A 127 1.24 10.48 -5.70
C ASP A 127 0.00 9.60 -5.44
N GLN A 128 -1.07 9.79 -6.21
CA GLN A 128 -2.28 8.96 -6.12
C GLN A 128 -2.00 7.50 -6.50
N ILE A 129 -1.20 7.27 -7.54
CA ILE A 129 -0.83 5.91 -7.96
C ILE A 129 -0.01 5.22 -6.87
N TRP A 130 0.94 5.93 -6.25
CA TRP A 130 1.72 5.39 -5.12
C TRP A 130 0.85 5.13 -3.88
N GLN A 131 -0.08 6.01 -3.54
CA GLN A 131 -1.07 5.79 -2.47
C GLN A 131 -1.91 4.54 -2.73
N LEU A 132 -2.40 4.38 -3.96
CA LEU A 132 -3.19 3.22 -4.38
C LEU A 132 -2.34 1.95 -4.34
N ALA A 133 -1.10 1.99 -4.83
CA ALA A 133 -0.18 0.85 -4.78
C ALA A 133 0.10 0.40 -3.35
N GLY A 134 0.31 1.36 -2.43
CA GLY A 134 0.49 1.09 -1.01
C GLY A 134 -0.70 0.35 -0.41
N TYR A 135 -1.91 0.85 -0.67
CA TYR A 135 -3.13 0.18 -0.21
C TYR A 135 -3.28 -1.24 -0.79
N VAL A 136 -3.06 -1.43 -2.09
CA VAL A 136 -3.13 -2.76 -2.73
C VAL A 136 -2.12 -3.73 -2.12
N GLN A 137 -0.91 -3.25 -1.82
CA GLN A 137 0.09 -4.06 -1.11
C GLN A 137 -0.40 -4.49 0.27
N THR A 138 -1.10 -3.61 1.02
CA THR A 138 -1.66 -3.99 2.34
C THR A 138 -2.73 -5.08 2.25
N ILE A 139 -3.47 -5.16 1.14
CA ILE A 139 -4.49 -6.19 0.94
C ILE A 139 -3.85 -7.57 0.91
N GLY A 140 -2.82 -7.77 0.09
CA GLY A 140 -2.17 -9.08 -0.06
C GLY A 140 -0.98 -9.34 0.85
N SER A 141 -0.63 -8.40 1.73
CA SER A 141 0.44 -8.62 2.71
C SER A 141 -0.01 -9.60 3.79
N TYR A 142 0.62 -10.78 3.83
CA TYR A 142 0.44 -11.77 4.90
C TYR A 142 1.19 -11.41 6.18
N GLU A 143 2.10 -10.42 6.12
CA GLU A 143 2.70 -9.79 7.29
C GLU A 143 2.02 -8.45 7.55
N GLY A 144 1.60 -8.21 8.80
CA GLY A 144 0.88 -7.00 9.16
C GLY A 144 1.78 -5.78 9.03
N GLN A 145 1.56 -4.93 8.03
CA GLN A 145 2.14 -3.59 8.02
C GLN A 145 1.39 -2.76 9.07
N THR A 146 2.08 -2.35 10.13
CA THR A 146 1.48 -1.56 11.22
C THR A 146 1.33 -0.10 10.81
N ALA A 147 0.35 0.20 9.98
CA ALA A 147 -0.06 1.58 9.72
C ALA A 147 -1.27 1.92 10.60
N ALA A 148 -1.12 2.87 11.53
CA ALA A 148 -2.21 3.23 12.44
C ALA A 148 -3.31 4.03 11.71
N PRO A 149 -4.45 3.45 11.27
CA PRO A 149 -5.55 4.14 10.58
C PRO A 149 -5.91 5.46 11.25
N SER A 150 -6.28 6.44 10.42
CA SER A 150 -6.91 7.69 10.91
C SER A 150 -8.32 7.47 11.51
N ARG A 151 -8.81 6.23 11.58
CA ARG A 151 -10.12 5.89 12.17
C ARG A 151 -9.97 5.70 13.68
N ASN A 152 -10.85 6.31 14.47
CA ASN A 152 -10.97 6.04 15.91
C ASN A 152 -11.57 4.64 16.09
N ASP A 153 -10.70 3.66 16.31
CA ASP A 153 -11.07 2.23 16.41
C ASP A 153 -11.66 1.85 17.77
N GLU A 154 -11.69 2.78 18.74
CA GLU A 154 -12.25 2.56 20.09
C GLU A 154 -13.71 2.09 20.08
N LYS A 155 -14.47 2.36 19.02
CA LYS A 155 -15.89 2.00 18.90
C LYS A 155 -16.16 0.90 17.87
N GLN A 156 -15.13 0.24 17.34
CA GLN A 156 -15.26 -0.61 16.16
C GLN A 156 -14.89 -2.04 16.48
N ALA A 157 -15.79 -2.98 16.17
CA ALA A 157 -15.63 -4.39 16.50
C ALA A 157 -14.59 -5.13 15.64
N ARG A 158 -14.17 -4.53 14.51
CA ARG A 158 -13.15 -5.08 13.61
C ARG A 158 -11.95 -4.13 13.53
N PRO A 159 -10.70 -4.65 13.64
CA PRO A 159 -9.51 -3.89 13.34
C PRO A 159 -9.62 -3.24 11.95
N ALA A 160 -9.06 -2.06 11.77
CA ALA A 160 -9.00 -1.48 10.45
C ALA A 160 -8.26 -2.41 9.48
N GLU A 161 -8.69 -2.43 8.23
CA GLU A 161 -8.19 -3.33 7.20
C GLU A 161 -6.68 -3.18 6.94
N ASN A 162 -6.11 -2.03 7.29
CA ASN A 162 -4.68 -1.73 7.23
C ASN A 162 -3.92 -2.05 8.54
N ARG A 163 -4.56 -2.62 9.57
CA ARG A 163 -3.93 -3.04 10.86
C ARG A 163 -3.72 -4.54 10.97
N ALA A 164 -4.31 -5.34 10.09
CA ALA A 164 -4.35 -6.78 10.21
C ALA A 164 -3.77 -7.41 8.94
N PRO A 165 -2.82 -8.37 9.03
CA PRO A 165 -2.41 -9.13 7.85
C PRO A 165 -3.64 -9.76 7.18
N ALA A 166 -3.60 -9.92 5.86
CA ALA A 166 -4.65 -10.56 5.05
C ALA A 166 -5.26 -11.81 5.72
N LYS A 167 -4.37 -12.63 6.30
CA LYS A 167 -4.65 -13.86 7.06
C LYS A 167 -5.64 -13.71 8.23
N LEU A 168 -5.74 -12.53 8.84
CA LEU A 168 -6.69 -12.28 9.94
C LEU A 168 -8.08 -11.85 9.44
N LEU A 169 -8.17 -11.37 8.20
CA LEU A 169 -9.41 -10.86 7.62
C LEU A 169 -10.09 -11.89 6.72
N PHE A 170 -9.33 -12.83 6.18
CA PHE A 170 -9.78 -13.83 5.22
C PHE A 170 -9.16 -15.19 5.57
N ASP A 171 -9.99 -16.24 5.67
CA ASP A 171 -9.59 -17.63 5.96
C ASP A 171 -9.02 -18.31 4.70
N GLU A 172 -8.25 -17.53 3.93
CA GLU A 172 -7.66 -17.85 2.65
C GLU A 172 -6.14 -17.83 2.87
N GLY A 173 -5.55 -19.02 2.98
CA GLY A 173 -4.09 -19.17 2.94
C GLY A 173 -3.55 -18.93 1.54
N PRO A 174 -2.21 -18.89 1.34
CA PRO A 174 -1.65 -18.85 0.00
C PRO A 174 -2.22 -20.01 -0.82
N SER A 175 -2.86 -19.70 -1.94
CA SER A 175 -3.46 -20.70 -2.83
C SER A 175 -2.36 -21.61 -3.38
N PRO A 176 -2.64 -22.89 -3.71
CA PRO A 176 -1.70 -23.71 -4.46
C PRO A 176 -1.23 -23.01 -5.73
N VAL A 177 -0.02 -23.35 -6.18
CA VAL A 177 0.56 -22.84 -7.42
C VAL A 177 -0.42 -22.96 -8.58
N HIS A 178 -0.94 -21.81 -9.03
CA HIS A 178 -1.72 -21.73 -10.26
C HIS A 178 -0.76 -21.71 -11.45
N LEU A 179 -0.42 -22.91 -11.94
CA LEU A 179 0.51 -23.10 -13.08
C LEU A 179 0.06 -22.37 -14.36
N ASP A 180 -1.23 -22.02 -14.44
CA ASP A 180 -1.86 -21.28 -15.53
C ASP A 180 -1.80 -19.75 -15.37
N GLN A 181 -1.31 -19.25 -14.23
CA GLN A 181 -1.42 -17.85 -13.82
C GLN A 181 -0.05 -17.16 -13.64
N GLY A 182 0.89 -17.41 -14.54
CA GLY A 182 2.18 -16.70 -14.59
C GLY A 182 3.34 -17.44 -13.92
N PRO A 183 4.58 -16.90 -14.01
CA PRO A 183 5.76 -17.63 -13.57
C PRO A 183 5.74 -17.84 -12.07
N THR A 184 5.93 -19.10 -11.67
CA THR A 184 6.28 -19.49 -10.30
C THR A 184 7.50 -18.71 -9.82
N PRO A 185 7.53 -18.26 -8.55
CA PRO A 185 8.69 -17.61 -7.97
C PRO A 185 9.97 -18.45 -8.10
#